data_AF-A0A3B8J3F5-F1
#
_entry.id   AF-A0A3B8J3F5-F1
#
_cell.length_a   1.000
_cell.length_b   1.000
_cell.length_c   1.000
_cell.angle_alpha   90.00
_cell.angle_beta   90.00
_cell.angle_gamma   90.00
#
_symmetry.space_group_name_H-M   'P 1'
#
loop_
_entity.id
_entity.type
_entity.pdbx_description
1 polymer ?
#
loop_
_entity_poly.entity_id
_entity_poly.type
_entity_poly.pdbx_seq_one_letter_code
_entity_poly.pdbx_strand_id
1 'polypeptide(L)'
;DKATLWAGIQQVVAEAKEVIGRMTPEQMMERRSVQGFDYTGVANVVHVVEHFSYHVGQMVFWVKLLKDKDLAFYGGIDLNAKNE
;
A
#
# COMPACT_ATOMS: atom_id res chain seq x y z
N ASP A 1 -9.42 -9.61 -18.42
CA ASP A 1 -10.71 -9.38 -17.71
C ASP A 1 -10.44 -9.11 -16.22
N LYS A 2 -11.47 -9.00 -15.35
CA LYS A 2 -11.31 -8.71 -13.91
C LYS A 2 -10.39 -9.73 -13.22
N ALA A 3 -10.48 -11.02 -13.56
CA ALA A 3 -9.65 -12.05 -12.95
C ALA A 3 -8.18 -11.89 -13.34
N THR A 4 -7.90 -11.54 -14.60
CA THR A 4 -6.54 -11.23 -15.05
C THR A 4 -5.92 -10.06 -14.28
N LEU A 5 -6.67 -8.96 -14.12
CA LEU A 5 -6.19 -7.77 -13.41
C LEU A 5 -5.93 -8.06 -11.93
N TRP A 6 -6.82 -8.83 -11.30
CA TRP A 6 -6.66 -9.23 -9.91
C TRP A 6 -5.41 -10.10 -9.71
N ALA A 7 -5.21 -11.11 -10.56
CA ALA A 7 -4.01 -11.94 -10.53
C ALA A 7 -2.73 -11.12 -10.72
N GLY A 8 -2.75 -10.15 -11.65
CA GLY A 8 -1.62 -9.24 -11.87
C GLY A 8 -1.28 -8.39 -10.64
N ILE A 9 -2.28 -7.83 -9.95
CA ILE A 9 -2.05 -7.09 -8.70
C ILE A 9 -1.45 -8.01 -7.63
N GLN A 10 -1.99 -9.22 -7.46
CA GLN A 10 -1.48 -10.18 -6.47
C GLN A 10 -0.02 -10.55 -6.75
N GLN A 11 0.31 -10.79 -8.02
CA GLN A 11 1.67 -11.11 -8.44
C GLN A 11 2.64 -9.96 -8.13
N VAL A 12 2.33 -8.74 -8.58
CA VAL A 12 3.22 -7.58 -8.38
C VAL A 12 3.41 -7.27 -6.89
N VAL A 13 2.35 -7.40 -6.08
CA VAL A 13 2.46 -7.21 -4.62
C VAL A 13 3.32 -8.30 -3.98
N ALA A 14 3.22 -9.54 -4.43
CA ALA A 14 4.07 -10.63 -3.93
C ALA A 14 5.54 -10.39 -4.26
N GLU A 15 5.84 -10.03 -5.51
CA GLU A 15 7.19 -9.70 -5.98
C GLU A 15 7.77 -8.50 -5.22
N ALA A 16 6.99 -7.44 -5.03
CA ALA A 16 7.42 -6.27 -4.26
C ALA A 16 7.75 -6.64 -2.80
N LYS A 17 6.91 -7.43 -2.15
CA LYS A 17 7.16 -7.93 -0.78
C LYS A 17 8.43 -8.77 -0.70
N GLU A 18 8.68 -9.62 -1.69
CA GLU A 18 9.89 -10.44 -1.76
C GLU A 18 11.15 -9.59 -1.89
N VAL A 19 11.14 -8.60 -2.79
CA VAL A 19 12.26 -7.67 -2.99
C VAL A 19 12.53 -6.88 -1.72
N ILE A 20 11.50 -6.26 -1.15
CA ILE A 20 11.61 -5.46 0.09
C ILE A 20 12.10 -6.32 1.25
N GLY A 21 11.57 -7.53 1.40
CA GLY A 21 11.94 -8.46 2.48
C GLY A 21 13.39 -8.97 2.41
N ARG A 22 14.05 -8.86 1.25
CA ARG A 22 15.46 -9.23 1.07
C ARG A 22 16.43 -8.06 1.20
N MET A 23 15.94 -6.84 1.31
CA MET A 23 16.80 -5.67 1.41
C MET A 23 17.60 -5.69 2.72
N THR A 24 18.90 -5.46 2.64
CA THR A 24 19.76 -5.33 3.82
C THR A 24 19.56 -3.96 4.49
N PRO A 25 19.94 -3.80 5.78
CA PRO A 25 19.93 -2.50 6.44
C PRO A 25 20.72 -1.42 5.68
N GLU A 26 21.86 -1.79 5.08
CA GLU A 26 22.68 -0.89 4.27
C GLU A 26 21.92 -0.43 3.02
N GLN A 27 21.25 -1.36 2.33
CA GLN A 27 20.40 -1.03 1.18
C GLN A 27 19.21 -0.16 1.58
N MET A 28 18.63 -0.36 2.76
CA MET A 28 17.56 0.49 3.29
C MET A 28 18.04 1.91 3.58
N MET A 29 19.28 2.10 4.02
CA MET A 29 19.83 3.42 4.35
C MET A 29 20.51 4.12 3.16
N GLU A 30 20.87 3.39 2.11
CA GLU A 30 21.45 3.94 0.89
C GLU A 30 20.49 4.93 0.22
N ARG A 31 21.00 6.13 -0.09
CA ARG A 31 20.29 7.17 -0.84
C ARG A 31 20.28 6.86 -2.33
N ARG A 32 19.13 7.07 -2.97
CA ARG A 32 18.90 6.81 -4.38
C ARG A 32 18.12 7.96 -5.00
N SER A 33 18.59 8.41 -6.15
CA SER A 33 17.89 9.39 -6.98
C SER A 33 16.85 8.69 -7.85
N VAL A 34 15.56 8.87 -7.54
CA VAL A 34 14.43 8.28 -8.25
C VAL A 34 13.45 9.37 -8.65
N GLN A 35 13.17 9.51 -9.96
CA GLN A 35 12.19 10.49 -10.50
C GLN A 35 12.39 11.94 -10.01
N GLY A 36 13.64 12.35 -9.77
CA GLY A 36 13.98 13.69 -9.30
C GLY A 36 13.96 13.86 -7.78
N PHE A 37 13.66 12.80 -7.02
CA PHE A 37 13.76 12.77 -5.56
C PHE A 37 15.03 12.04 -5.13
N ASP A 38 15.62 12.46 -4.02
CA ASP A 38 16.75 11.79 -3.40
C ASP A 38 16.36 11.28 -2.01
N TYR A 39 16.12 9.97 -1.92
CA TYR A 39 15.59 9.29 -0.74
C TYR A 39 16.37 8.03 -0.40
N THR A 40 16.37 7.68 0.88
CA THR A 40 16.88 6.37 1.33
C THR A 40 16.00 5.24 0.79
N GLY A 41 16.52 4.02 0.77
CA GLY A 41 15.73 2.82 0.42
C GLY A 41 14.45 2.71 1.25
N VAL A 42 14.53 2.89 2.57
CA VAL A 42 13.38 2.83 3.46
C VAL A 42 12.35 3.93 3.16
N ALA A 43 12.79 5.15 2.88
CA ALA A 43 11.89 6.25 2.52
C ALA A 43 11.17 5.97 1.19
N ASN A 44 11.86 5.41 0.19
CA ASN A 44 11.25 4.98 -1.06
C ASN A 44 10.21 3.86 -0.84
N VAL A 45 10.52 2.86 0.00
CA VAL A 45 9.59 1.77 0.32
C VAL A 45 8.32 2.30 0.99
N VAL A 46 8.47 3.17 1.99
CA VAL A 46 7.33 3.81 2.67
C VAL A 46 6.49 4.59 1.66
N HIS A 47 7.12 5.40 0.81
CA HIS A 47 6.42 6.19 -0.20
C HIS A 47 5.60 5.31 -1.16
N VAL A 48 6.14 4.18 -1.62
CA VAL A 48 5.41 3.25 -2.49
C VAL A 48 4.22 2.62 -1.78
N VAL A 49 4.34 2.26 -0.49
CA VAL A 49 3.23 1.73 0.30
C VAL A 49 2.13 2.77 0.51
N GLU A 50 2.50 4.02 0.78
CA GLU A 50 1.56 5.14 0.87
C GLU A 50 0.84 5.39 -0.46
N HIS A 51 1.58 5.41 -1.57
CA HIS A 51 1.03 5.61 -2.89
C HIS A 51 0.06 4.48 -3.30
N PHE A 52 0.41 3.23 -2.99
CA PHE A 52 -0.48 2.09 -3.21
C PHE A 52 -1.76 2.21 -2.36
N SER A 53 -1.64 2.59 -1.09
CA SER A 53 -2.77 2.81 -0.19
C SER A 53 -3.68 3.95 -0.68
N TYR A 54 -3.09 5.02 -1.22
CA TYR A 54 -3.82 6.13 -1.83
C TYR A 54 -4.70 5.67 -3.00
N HIS A 55 -4.17 4.85 -3.90
CA HIS A 55 -4.96 4.29 -5.00
C HIS A 55 -6.06 3.33 -4.53
N VAL A 56 -5.82 2.56 -3.47
CA VAL A 56 -6.88 1.78 -2.81
C VAL A 56 -7.98 2.70 -2.27
N GLY A 57 -7.61 3.84 -1.66
CA GLY A 57 -8.55 4.87 -1.22
C GLY A 57 -9.42 5.42 -2.35
N GLN A 58 -8.85 5.66 -3.53
CA GLN A 58 -9.61 6.08 -4.72
C GLN A 58 -10.61 5.00 -5.18
N MET A 59 -10.21 3.72 -5.20
CA MET A 59 -11.13 2.62 -5.51
C MET A 59 -12.27 2.52 -4.50
N VAL A 60 -11.95 2.65 -3.22
CA VAL A 60 -12.92 2.68 -2.11
C VAL A 60 -13.94 3.79 -2.28
N PHE A 61 -13.48 5.00 -2.61
CA PHE A 61 -14.35 6.14 -2.89
C PHE A 61 -15.35 5.81 -4.00
N TRP A 62 -14.88 5.29 -5.14
CA TRP A 62 -15.75 4.93 -6.25
C TRP A 62 -16.75 3.83 -5.89
N VAL A 63 -16.33 2.80 -5.16
CA VAL A 63 -17.24 1.74 -4.72
C VAL A 63 -18.35 2.30 -3.83
N LYS A 64 -18.01 3.15 -2.86
CA LYS A 64 -19.00 3.79 -2.00
C LYS A 64 -19.96 4.67 -2.79
N LEU A 65 -19.44 5.52 -3.66
CA LEU A 65 -20.23 6.45 -4.46
C LEU A 65 -21.17 5.74 -5.46
N LEU A 66 -20.68 4.68 -6.12
CA LEU A 66 -21.41 4.03 -7.22
C LEU A 66 -22.28 2.85 -6.77
N LYS A 67 -22.01 2.27 -5.60
CA LYS A 67 -22.69 1.06 -5.11
C LYS A 67 -23.42 1.25 -3.79
N ASP A 68 -23.32 2.43 -3.16
CA ASP A 68 -23.91 2.74 -1.86
C ASP A 68 -23.65 1.64 -0.82
N LYS A 69 -22.41 1.14 -0.81
CA LYS A 69 -22.00 0.00 -0.01
C LYS A 69 -21.06 0.44 1.11
N ASP A 70 -21.44 0.14 2.35
CA ASP A 70 -20.48 0.19 3.45
C ASP A 70 -19.46 -0.96 3.30
N LEU A 71 -18.19 -0.60 3.40
CA LEU A 71 -17.06 -1.50 3.29
C LEU A 71 -16.59 -2.01 4.64
N ALA A 72 -17.19 -1.55 5.74
CA ALA A 72 -17.00 -2.06 7.09
C ALA A 72 -15.51 -2.11 7.53
N PHE A 73 -14.71 -1.11 7.14
CA PHE A 73 -13.28 -1.03 7.51
C PHE A 73 -13.01 -1.14 9.01
N TYR A 74 -13.93 -0.64 9.83
CA TYR A 74 -13.89 -0.71 11.29
C TYR A 74 -15.07 -1.50 11.86
N GLY A 75 -15.72 -2.34 11.04
CA GLY A 75 -16.87 -3.13 11.46
C GLY A 75 -16.49 -4.03 12.64
N GLY A 76 -17.21 -3.91 13.75
CA GLY A 76 -16.97 -4.71 14.96
C GLY A 76 -15.83 -4.23 15.84
N ILE A 77 -15.23 -3.06 15.57
CA ILE A 77 -14.19 -2.45 16.42
C ILE A 77 -14.83 -1.35 17.28
N ASP A 78 -14.58 -1.38 18.60
CA ASP A 78 -14.93 -0.25 19.46
C ASP A 78 -13.93 0.89 19.27
N LEU A 79 -14.36 1.90 18.51
CA LEU A 79 -13.54 3.09 18.24
C LEU A 79 -13.42 4.03 19.45
N ASN A 80 -14.12 3.76 20.56
CA ASN A 80 -14.02 4.51 21.80
C ASN A 80 -13.13 3.82 22.85
N ALA A 81 -12.58 2.65 22.53
CA ALA A 81 -11.62 1.97 23.39
C ALA A 81 -10.42 2.90 23.66
N LYS A 82 -10.03 3.04 24.93
CA LYS A 82 -8.85 3.81 25.34
C LYS A 82 -7.68 2.85 25.52
N ASN A 83 -6.48 3.33 25.20
CA ASN A 83 -5.26 2.60 25.55
C ASN A 83 -5.15 2.47 27.08
N GLU A 84 -4.75 1.29 27.56
CA GLU A 84 -4.33 1.09 28.96
C GLU A 84 -3.02 1.82 29.26
#